data_AF-A0A4R2PVH1-F1
#
_entry.id   AF-A0A4R2PVH1-F1
#
_cell.length_a   1.000
_cell.length_b   1.000
_cell.length_c   1.000
_cell.angle_alpha   90.00
_cell.angle_beta   90.00
_cell.angle_gamma   90.00
#
_symmetry.space_group_name_H-M   'P 1'
#
loop_
_entity.id
_entity.type
_entity.pdbx_description
1 polymer ?
#
loop_
_entity_poly.entity_id
_entity_poly.type
_entity_poly.pdbx_seq_one_letter_code
_entity_poly.pdbx_strand_id
1 'polypeptide(L)'
;MANDVIIPHQSGEDRPPGSLSGFVFGRQPKTILKRSSIMIAAAVALYFGGMGTAMQRIDANPDFSPTTVENGSHAVDMVASLIEREVDTHRWAPNDPAFYPTAFHDNMGNFQRGLMRAVSRFTLELETQIGRLNGTSAIDRDLEQAAGLLQFPTDVWLFDFQQSILPVQPADTQYRAAADALRAYNARVAAGQAAFETRPDALVLTLERMLGELGARAAVIEQHTQQDSGLMDGVSDDIFYFNKGLSYATYLLVRELGRDFDRVISTMGIEAVWAQTLDSLRQAATQRPLVVLNSSGESSIFANHLHLQGFFMKRALLQLDEVVRVLRNTR
;
A
#
# COMPACT_ATOMS: atom_id res chain seq x y z
N MET A 1 39.08 11.15 -92.96
CA MET A 1 39.34 12.26 -92.03
C MET A 1 38.00 12.91 -91.69
N ALA A 2 37.50 12.62 -90.50
CA ALA A 2 36.47 13.40 -89.80
C ALA A 2 36.63 13.04 -88.32
N ASN A 3 37.18 13.98 -87.56
CA ASN A 3 37.10 14.00 -86.11
C ASN A 3 35.62 14.12 -85.73
N ASP A 4 35.19 13.43 -84.67
CA ASP A 4 34.39 14.10 -83.65
C ASP A 4 34.37 13.33 -82.32
N VAL A 5 34.88 14.06 -81.32
CA VAL A 5 34.41 14.21 -79.93
C VAL A 5 34.31 12.96 -79.04
N ILE A 6 35.33 12.80 -78.20
CA ILE A 6 35.28 12.03 -76.94
C ILE A 6 34.41 12.82 -75.94
N ILE A 7 33.26 12.28 -75.58
CA ILE A 7 32.44 12.79 -74.47
C ILE A 7 33.07 12.33 -73.14
N PRO A 8 33.30 13.20 -72.14
CA PRO A 8 33.80 12.76 -70.85
C PRO A 8 32.71 11.97 -70.12
N HIS A 9 33.06 10.78 -69.62
CA HIS A 9 32.25 10.04 -68.67
C HIS A 9 32.02 10.92 -67.44
N GLN A 10 30.82 11.50 -67.30
CA GLN A 10 30.39 12.07 -66.03
C GLN A 10 30.32 10.92 -65.02
N SER A 11 31.22 10.97 -64.04
CA SER A 11 31.15 10.20 -62.81
C SER A 11 29.77 10.40 -62.19
N GLY A 12 28.98 9.33 -62.14
CA GLY A 12 27.69 9.32 -61.48
C GLY A 12 27.83 9.84 -60.05
N GLU A 13 27.02 10.85 -59.75
CA GLU A 13 26.88 11.52 -58.48
C GLU A 13 26.89 10.56 -57.30
N ASP A 14 27.74 10.86 -56.31
CA ASP A 14 27.57 10.37 -54.95
C ASP A 14 26.14 10.70 -54.49
N ARG A 15 25.30 9.67 -54.38
CA ARG A 15 23.97 9.81 -53.75
C ARG A 15 24.20 10.36 -52.34
N PRO A 16 23.58 11.49 -51.96
CA PRO A 16 23.73 11.99 -50.61
C PRO A 16 23.24 10.89 -49.64
N PRO A 17 23.96 10.60 -48.54
CA PRO A 17 23.50 9.64 -47.56
C PRO A 17 22.09 10.05 -47.16
N GLY A 18 21.12 9.17 -47.40
CA GLY A 18 19.72 9.47 -47.17
C GLY A 18 19.57 9.96 -45.74
N SER A 19 19.10 11.21 -45.58
CA SER A 19 18.87 11.81 -44.26
C SER A 19 18.23 10.80 -43.33
N LEU A 20 18.84 10.56 -42.16
CA LEU A 20 18.35 9.65 -41.12
C LEU A 20 16.87 9.92 -40.80
N SER A 21 16.42 11.19 -40.87
CA SER A 21 15.01 11.56 -40.68
C SER A 21 14.09 10.99 -41.77
N GLY A 22 14.53 10.97 -43.03
CA GLY A 22 13.78 10.39 -44.14
C GLY A 22 13.71 8.86 -44.08
N PHE A 23 14.69 8.21 -43.45
CA PHE A 23 14.67 6.77 -43.19
C PHE A 23 13.71 6.41 -42.05
N VAL A 24 13.74 7.18 -40.95
CA VAL A 24 12.90 6.95 -39.76
C VAL A 24 11.44 7.35 -40.00
N PHE A 25 11.18 8.59 -40.43
CA PHE A 25 9.82 9.13 -40.58
C PHE A 25 9.23 8.91 -41.98
N GLY A 26 10.06 8.63 -42.99
CA GLY A 26 9.62 8.58 -44.39
C GLY A 26 9.71 9.97 -45.06
N ARG A 27 9.58 9.99 -46.40
CA ARG A 27 9.74 11.22 -47.20
C ARG A 27 8.41 11.82 -47.67
N GLN A 28 7.31 11.07 -47.60
CA GLN A 28 5.97 11.54 -47.98
C GLN A 28 5.15 11.90 -46.74
N PRO A 29 4.33 12.97 -46.78
CA PRO A 29 3.57 13.45 -45.62
C PRO A 29 2.64 12.39 -45.01
N LYS A 30 2.01 11.55 -45.84
CA LYS A 30 1.18 10.43 -45.37
C LYS A 30 1.99 9.35 -44.63
N THR A 31 3.20 9.05 -45.09
CA THR A 31 4.10 8.08 -44.44
C THR A 31 4.64 8.62 -43.13
N ILE A 32 4.99 9.91 -43.10
CA ILE A 32 5.42 10.64 -41.90
C ILE A 32 4.32 10.58 -40.85
N LEU A 33 3.09 10.95 -41.19
CA LEU A 33 1.97 10.91 -40.26
C LEU A 33 1.76 9.49 -39.70
N LYS A 34 1.67 8.47 -40.57
CA LYS A 34 1.48 7.07 -40.14
C LYS A 34 2.59 6.59 -39.22
N ARG A 35 3.86 6.81 -39.57
CA ARG A 35 5.01 6.34 -38.78
C ARG A 35 5.14 7.09 -37.47
N SER A 36 4.92 8.40 -37.47
CA SER A 36 4.88 9.20 -36.24
C SER A 36 3.76 8.74 -35.30
N SER A 37 2.56 8.45 -35.81
CA SER A 37 1.46 7.91 -34.99
C SER A 37 1.82 6.55 -34.37
N ILE A 38 2.44 5.65 -35.13
CA ILE A 38 2.89 4.35 -34.60
C ILE A 38 3.97 4.53 -33.54
N MET A 39 4.93 5.43 -33.76
CA MET A 39 5.99 5.70 -32.78
C MET A 39 5.45 6.33 -31.50
N ILE A 40 4.49 7.26 -31.61
CA ILE A 40 3.80 7.83 -30.45
C ILE A 40 3.02 6.75 -29.70
N ALA A 41 2.26 5.91 -30.40
CA ALA A 41 1.52 4.80 -29.77
C ALA A 41 2.47 3.81 -29.07
N ALA A 42 3.60 3.47 -29.71
CA ALA A 42 4.63 2.62 -29.11
C ALA A 42 5.29 3.28 -27.89
N ALA A 43 5.59 4.58 -27.95
CA ALA A 43 6.14 5.33 -26.82
C ALA A 43 5.15 5.37 -25.65
N VAL A 44 3.86 5.62 -25.91
CA VAL A 44 2.79 5.59 -24.91
C VAL A 44 2.66 4.19 -24.29
N ALA A 45 2.68 3.13 -25.10
CA ALA A 45 2.62 1.76 -24.61
C ALA A 45 3.86 1.36 -23.78
N LEU A 46 5.06 1.78 -24.19
CA LEU A 46 6.28 1.55 -23.43
C LEU A 46 6.31 2.35 -22.12
N TYR A 47 5.77 3.57 -22.15
CA TYR A 47 5.70 4.44 -20.98
C TYR A 47 4.67 3.93 -19.95
N PHE A 48 3.42 3.74 -20.32
CA PHE A 48 2.39 3.30 -19.36
C PHE A 48 2.40 1.79 -19.11
N GLY A 49 2.73 0.98 -20.11
CA GLY A 49 2.83 -0.47 -19.97
C GLY A 49 4.18 -0.87 -19.38
N GLY A 50 5.25 -0.65 -20.14
CA GLY A 50 6.60 -1.11 -19.77
C GLY A 50 7.13 -0.46 -18.48
N MET A 51 7.25 0.87 -18.46
CA MET A 51 7.73 1.60 -17.30
C MET A 51 6.72 1.52 -16.14
N GLY A 52 5.42 1.70 -16.41
CA GLY A 52 4.37 1.55 -15.40
C GLY A 52 4.43 0.22 -14.65
N THR A 53 4.51 -0.92 -15.34
CA THR A 53 4.66 -2.23 -14.72
C THR A 53 5.97 -2.38 -13.95
N ALA A 54 7.09 -1.87 -14.47
CA ALA A 54 8.39 -1.95 -13.79
C ALA A 54 8.44 -1.15 -12.47
N MET A 55 7.58 -0.13 -12.35
CA MET A 55 7.48 0.71 -11.15
C MET A 55 6.53 0.15 -10.09
N GLN A 56 5.71 -0.87 -10.41
CA GLN A 56 4.81 -1.49 -9.45
C GLN A 56 5.59 -2.35 -8.45
N ARG A 57 5.45 -2.06 -7.15
CA ARG A 57 6.08 -2.82 -6.06
C ARG A 57 5.09 -3.05 -4.93
N ILE A 58 4.49 -4.24 -4.92
CA ILE A 58 3.62 -4.69 -3.82
C ILE A 58 4.43 -5.62 -2.92
N ASP A 59 5.01 -5.04 -1.87
CA ASP A 59 5.79 -5.78 -0.88
C ASP A 59 4.93 -6.16 0.35
N ALA A 60 4.43 -7.40 0.30
CA ALA A 60 3.76 -8.06 1.43
C ALA A 60 4.68 -9.13 2.06
N ASN A 61 5.94 -8.80 2.32
CA ASN A 61 6.88 -9.68 3.02
C ASN A 61 6.54 -9.81 4.52
N PRO A 62 6.03 -10.96 4.99
CA PRO A 62 5.65 -11.11 6.39
C PRO A 62 6.84 -11.00 7.34
N ASP A 63 8.07 -11.16 6.87
CA ASP A 63 9.26 -11.11 7.71
C ASP A 63 9.88 -9.70 7.79
N PHE A 64 9.23 -8.69 7.21
CA PHE A 64 9.64 -7.29 7.34
C PHE A 64 9.79 -6.92 8.81
N SER A 65 10.94 -6.34 9.18
CA SER A 65 11.29 -6.01 10.55
C SER A 65 11.84 -4.59 10.60
N PRO A 66 11.38 -3.74 11.53
CA PRO A 66 11.81 -2.36 11.63
C PRO A 66 13.18 -2.28 12.30
N THR A 67 13.88 -1.16 12.10
CA THR A 67 14.95 -0.77 13.02
C THR A 67 14.32 -0.41 14.35
N THR A 68 14.69 -1.12 15.41
CA THR A 68 14.13 -0.97 16.75
C THR A 68 14.98 -0.09 17.66
N VAL A 69 14.34 0.76 18.45
CA VAL A 69 14.99 1.47 19.56
C VAL A 69 14.97 0.59 20.81
N GLU A 70 16.11 0.43 21.47
CA GLU A 70 16.19 -0.33 22.73
C GLU A 70 15.30 0.31 23.80
N ASN A 71 14.50 -0.50 24.50
CA ASN A 71 13.49 -0.05 25.48
C ASN A 71 12.32 0.78 24.90
N GLY A 72 12.25 0.97 23.57
CA GLY A 72 11.09 1.53 22.89
C GLY A 72 10.01 0.47 22.63
N SER A 73 8.89 0.90 22.05
CA SER A 73 7.85 0.03 21.53
C SER A 73 8.21 -0.51 20.15
N HIS A 74 8.12 -1.83 20.01
CA HIS A 74 8.28 -2.52 18.73
C HIS A 74 7.15 -2.16 17.75
N ALA A 75 5.92 -2.03 18.26
CA ALA A 75 4.77 -1.68 17.42
C ALA A 75 4.89 -0.27 16.85
N VAL A 76 5.36 0.71 17.65
CA VAL A 76 5.56 2.09 17.17
C VAL A 76 6.66 2.15 16.10
N ASP A 77 7.78 1.43 16.30
CA ASP A 77 8.85 1.35 15.29
C ASP A 77 8.36 0.69 13.99
N MET A 78 7.46 -0.30 14.09
CA MET A 78 6.84 -0.92 12.93
C MET A 78 5.96 0.05 12.16
N VAL A 79 5.14 0.86 12.85
CA VAL A 79 4.30 1.87 12.21
C VAL A 79 5.18 2.85 11.43
N ALA A 80 6.17 3.44 12.08
CA ALA A 80 7.07 4.41 11.46
C ALA A 80 7.79 3.79 10.25
N SER A 81 8.32 2.57 10.40
CA SER A 81 9.03 1.89 9.32
C SER A 81 8.13 1.49 8.15
N LEU A 82 6.86 1.16 8.38
CA LEU A 82 5.90 0.90 7.31
C LEU A 82 5.59 2.17 6.52
N ILE A 83 5.44 3.30 7.20
CA ILE A 83 5.22 4.59 6.55
C ILE A 83 6.44 4.97 5.70
N GLU A 84 7.64 4.96 6.28
CA GLU A 84 8.91 5.25 5.60
C GLU A 84 9.10 4.32 4.39
N ARG A 85 8.81 3.03 4.54
CA ARG A 85 8.91 2.06 3.43
C ARG A 85 7.99 2.42 2.28
N GLU A 86 6.71 2.69 2.54
CA GLU A 86 5.76 3.01 1.46
C GLU A 86 6.00 4.36 0.82
N VAL A 87 6.45 5.34 1.61
CA VAL A 87 6.60 6.71 1.14
C VAL A 87 7.96 6.96 0.48
N ASP A 88 9.04 6.47 1.09
CA ASP A 88 10.42 6.77 0.65
C ASP A 88 11.03 5.65 -0.19
N THR A 89 10.77 4.38 0.15
CA THR A 89 11.40 3.25 -0.55
C THR A 89 10.58 2.79 -1.76
N HIS A 90 9.27 2.60 -1.58
CA HIS A 90 8.39 2.13 -2.64
C HIS A 90 7.77 3.25 -3.46
N ARG A 91 7.83 4.49 -2.95
CA ARG A 91 7.10 5.67 -3.45
C ARG A 91 5.60 5.53 -3.24
N TRP A 92 4.99 6.64 -2.86
CA TRP A 92 3.55 6.72 -2.64
C TRP A 92 2.81 6.80 -3.99
N ALA A 93 2.17 5.71 -4.40
CA ALA A 93 1.41 5.63 -5.65
C ALA A 93 0.01 6.29 -5.62
N PRO A 94 -0.72 6.34 -4.48
CA PRO A 94 -2.07 6.90 -4.45
C PRO A 94 -2.19 8.35 -4.91
N ASN A 95 -1.13 9.17 -4.83
CA ASN A 95 -1.12 10.54 -5.31
C ASN A 95 -0.44 10.73 -6.68
N ASP A 96 -0.29 9.66 -7.47
CA ASP A 96 0.23 9.74 -8.83
C ASP A 96 -0.71 10.51 -9.75
N PRO A 97 -0.21 11.52 -10.50
CA PRO A 97 -1.03 12.23 -11.47
C PRO A 97 -1.31 11.35 -12.70
N ALA A 98 -2.37 11.67 -13.45
CA ALA A 98 -2.82 10.88 -14.61
C ALA A 98 -1.78 10.72 -15.76
N PHE A 99 -0.75 11.56 -15.79
CA PHE A 99 0.35 11.47 -16.77
C PHE A 99 1.56 10.66 -16.28
N TYR A 100 1.51 10.15 -15.06
CA TYR A 100 2.57 9.34 -14.48
C TYR A 100 2.53 7.90 -15.04
N PRO A 101 3.67 7.19 -15.17
CA PRO A 101 3.70 5.86 -15.82
C PRO A 101 2.75 4.82 -15.19
N THR A 102 2.45 4.93 -13.91
CA THR A 102 1.58 4.02 -13.15
C THR A 102 0.10 4.40 -13.18
N ALA A 103 -0.32 5.42 -13.93
CA ALA A 103 -1.70 5.91 -13.92
C ALA A 103 -2.77 4.83 -14.27
N PHE A 104 -2.39 3.77 -14.99
CA PHE A 104 -3.26 2.64 -15.33
C PHE A 104 -3.03 1.39 -14.46
N HIS A 105 -2.26 1.53 -13.37
CA HIS A 105 -1.93 0.45 -12.44
C HIS A 105 -2.29 0.88 -11.02
N ASP A 106 -3.45 0.44 -10.55
CA ASP A 106 -4.06 0.83 -9.27
C ASP A 106 -3.79 -0.18 -8.14
N ASN A 107 -3.40 -1.43 -8.42
CA ASN A 107 -3.15 -2.49 -7.44
C ASN A 107 -2.23 -2.03 -6.30
N MET A 108 -1.07 -1.44 -6.62
CA MET A 108 -0.13 -0.91 -5.62
C MET A 108 -0.73 0.24 -4.83
N GLY A 109 -1.45 1.15 -5.49
CA GLY A 109 -2.15 2.25 -4.82
C GLY A 109 -3.20 1.76 -3.84
N ASN A 110 -4.02 0.78 -4.22
CA ASN A 110 -5.00 0.13 -3.34
C ASN A 110 -4.33 -0.54 -2.14
N PHE A 111 -3.25 -1.30 -2.38
CA PHE A 111 -2.46 -1.91 -1.31
C PHE A 111 -1.93 -0.88 -0.32
N GLN A 112 -1.34 0.21 -0.81
CA GLN A 112 -0.80 1.29 0.01
C GLN A 112 -1.89 2.01 0.81
N ARG A 113 -3.06 2.28 0.21
CA ARG A 113 -4.22 2.84 0.91
C ARG A 113 -4.70 1.94 2.03
N GLY A 114 -4.81 0.63 1.79
CA GLY A 114 -5.20 -0.34 2.81
C GLY A 114 -4.21 -0.44 3.97
N LEU A 115 -2.91 -0.45 3.66
CA LEU A 115 -1.83 -0.44 4.64
C LEU A 115 -1.88 0.83 5.50
N MET A 116 -1.96 2.00 4.86
CA MET A 116 -2.00 3.29 5.56
C MET A 116 -3.27 3.45 6.39
N ARG A 117 -4.40 2.87 5.96
CA ARG A 117 -5.63 2.80 6.75
C ARG A 117 -5.43 2.09 8.08
N ALA A 118 -4.79 0.91 8.07
CA ALA A 118 -4.49 0.16 9.29
C ALA A 118 -3.52 0.92 10.21
N VAL A 119 -2.45 1.49 9.63
CA VAL A 119 -1.46 2.32 10.34
C VAL A 119 -2.12 3.53 11.01
N SER A 120 -2.94 4.26 10.28
CA SER A 120 -3.67 5.44 10.76
C SER A 120 -4.62 5.08 11.90
N ARG A 121 -5.40 4.00 11.74
CA ARG A 121 -6.30 3.52 12.80
C ARG A 121 -5.57 3.05 14.04
N PHE A 122 -4.47 2.33 13.88
CA PHE A 122 -3.66 1.91 15.01
C PHE A 122 -3.02 3.10 15.75
N THR A 123 -2.53 4.10 15.01
CA THR A 123 -1.92 5.29 15.61
C THR A 123 -2.91 6.10 16.44
N LEU A 124 -4.17 6.22 16.01
CA LEU A 124 -5.25 6.81 16.81
C LEU A 124 -5.52 6.04 18.11
N GLU A 125 -5.45 4.70 18.08
CA GLU A 125 -5.63 3.89 19.28
C GLU A 125 -4.39 3.93 20.19
N LEU A 126 -3.19 4.02 19.63
CA LEU A 126 -1.98 4.30 20.39
C LEU A 126 -2.13 5.63 21.15
N GLU A 127 -2.55 6.70 20.47
CA GLU A 127 -2.77 8.02 21.07
C GLU A 127 -3.75 7.99 22.24
N THR A 128 -4.84 7.24 22.09
CA THR A 128 -5.95 7.29 23.04
C THR A 128 -5.83 6.27 24.18
N GLN A 129 -5.24 5.10 23.93
CA GLN A 129 -5.22 3.98 24.90
C GLN A 129 -3.83 3.70 25.47
N ILE A 130 -2.81 3.56 24.62
CA ILE A 130 -1.50 3.04 25.03
C ILE A 130 -0.54 4.17 25.43
N GLY A 131 -0.59 5.31 24.74
CA GLY A 131 0.29 6.45 24.95
C GLY A 131 -0.06 7.33 26.15
N ARG A 132 -1.01 6.92 26.99
CA ARG A 132 -1.55 7.72 28.09
C ARG A 132 -1.51 6.96 29.41
N LEU A 133 -1.08 7.63 30.47
CA LEU A 133 -1.14 7.08 31.82
C LEU A 133 -2.59 6.97 32.29
N ASN A 134 -3.03 5.76 32.63
CA ASN A 134 -4.39 5.41 33.04
C ASN A 134 -5.48 5.95 32.08
N GLY A 135 -5.18 6.11 30.79
CA GLY A 135 -6.11 6.65 29.78
C GLY A 135 -6.56 8.11 30.01
N THR A 136 -6.03 8.81 31.01
CA THR A 136 -6.52 10.13 31.45
C THR A 136 -5.45 11.22 31.44
N SER A 137 -4.16 10.86 31.36
CA SER A 137 -3.07 11.84 31.24
C SER A 137 -3.19 12.68 29.97
N ALA A 138 -2.48 13.80 29.92
CA ALA A 138 -2.32 14.55 28.67
C ALA A 138 -1.79 13.63 27.56
N ILE A 139 -2.24 13.89 26.34
CA ILE A 139 -1.78 13.19 25.14
C ILE A 139 -0.35 13.67 24.85
N ASP A 140 0.53 12.75 24.46
CA ASP A 140 1.87 13.10 24.01
C ASP A 140 1.79 13.88 22.69
N ARG A 141 2.51 15.00 22.60
CA ARG A 141 2.39 15.94 21.47
C ARG A 141 2.77 15.32 20.13
N ASP A 142 3.79 14.46 20.09
CA ASP A 142 4.20 13.88 18.81
C ASP A 142 3.24 12.78 18.38
N LEU A 143 2.61 12.08 19.33
CA LEU A 143 1.59 11.09 19.04
C LEU A 143 0.29 11.74 18.53
N GLU A 144 -0.13 12.85 19.14
CA GLU A 144 -1.24 13.70 18.64
C GLU A 144 -0.94 14.21 17.23
N GLN A 145 0.28 14.72 17.00
CA GLN A 145 0.73 15.19 15.69
C GLN A 145 0.71 14.06 14.65
N ALA A 146 1.28 12.90 14.95
CA ALA A 146 1.30 11.75 14.05
C ALA A 146 -0.11 11.29 13.69
N ALA A 147 -1.00 11.14 14.67
CA ALA A 147 -2.37 10.72 14.48
C ALA A 147 -3.15 11.70 13.57
N GLY A 148 -2.96 13.01 13.78
CA GLY A 148 -3.56 14.05 12.95
C GLY A 148 -3.05 14.04 11.51
N LEU A 149 -1.73 13.92 11.30
CA LEU A 149 -1.12 13.86 9.98
C LEU A 149 -1.55 12.63 9.19
N LEU A 150 -1.73 11.48 9.84
CA LEU A 150 -2.20 10.23 9.23
C LEU A 150 -3.70 10.25 8.85
N GLN A 151 -4.46 11.28 9.23
CA GLN A 151 -5.82 11.49 8.71
C GLN A 151 -5.82 12.19 7.34
N PHE A 152 -4.68 12.71 6.88
CA PHE A 152 -4.62 13.43 5.62
C PHE A 152 -5.01 12.52 4.44
N PRO A 153 -5.79 13.02 3.46
CA PRO A 153 -6.24 12.21 2.32
C PRO A 153 -5.08 11.58 1.56
N THR A 154 -5.26 10.34 1.12
CA THR A 154 -4.20 9.53 0.51
C THR A 154 -3.79 9.97 -0.89
N ASP A 155 -4.69 10.61 -1.62
CA ASP A 155 -4.61 10.86 -3.07
C ASP A 155 -4.25 12.31 -3.44
N VAL A 156 -4.05 13.17 -2.44
CA VAL A 156 -3.72 14.58 -2.67
C VAL A 156 -2.29 14.71 -3.21
N TRP A 157 -2.19 15.14 -4.47
CA TRP A 157 -0.95 15.59 -5.11
C TRP A 157 -0.72 17.10 -4.86
N LEU A 158 0.39 17.66 -5.35
CA LEU A 158 0.79 19.07 -5.20
C LEU A 158 -0.34 20.06 -5.58
N PHE A 159 -1.28 19.67 -6.43
CA PHE A 159 -2.45 20.47 -6.78
C PHE A 159 -3.73 19.65 -6.63
N ASP A 160 -4.63 20.12 -5.76
CA ASP A 160 -6.01 19.62 -5.65
C ASP A 160 -6.98 20.73 -6.06
N PHE A 161 -7.34 20.77 -7.34
CA PHE A 161 -8.22 21.79 -7.90
C PHE A 161 -9.68 21.73 -7.36
N GLN A 162 -10.04 20.69 -6.60
CA GLN A 162 -11.33 20.65 -5.91
C GLN A 162 -11.29 21.41 -4.57
N GLN A 163 -10.12 21.46 -3.90
CA GLN A 163 -9.94 22.16 -2.63
C GLN A 163 -9.29 23.53 -2.79
N SER A 164 -8.31 23.69 -3.69
CA SER A 164 -7.56 24.94 -3.87
C SER A 164 -6.85 25.02 -5.23
N ILE A 165 -6.82 26.23 -5.80
CA ILE A 165 -5.98 26.57 -6.96
C ILE A 165 -4.51 26.81 -6.60
N LEU A 166 -4.17 26.88 -5.30
CA LEU A 166 -2.81 27.01 -4.81
C LEU A 166 -2.19 25.64 -4.52
N PRO A 167 -0.85 25.49 -4.66
CA PRO A 167 -0.18 24.24 -4.31
C PRO A 167 -0.43 23.85 -2.85
N VAL A 168 -0.74 22.58 -2.61
CA VAL A 168 -0.89 21.98 -1.26
C VAL A 168 0.28 21.06 -0.96
N GLN A 169 0.53 20.79 0.33
CA GLN A 169 1.52 19.79 0.72
C GLN A 169 1.06 18.40 0.27
N PRO A 170 1.86 17.68 -0.54
CA PRO A 170 1.50 16.33 -0.99
C PRO A 170 1.33 15.36 0.18
N ALA A 171 0.46 14.35 0.00
CA ALA A 171 0.18 13.35 1.04
C ALA A 171 1.44 12.66 1.58
N ASP A 172 2.41 12.34 0.71
CA ASP A 172 3.68 11.74 1.10
C ASP A 172 4.48 12.60 2.08
N THR A 173 4.41 13.93 1.97
CA THR A 173 5.11 14.83 2.90
C THR A 173 4.49 14.78 4.30
N GLN A 174 3.17 14.69 4.39
CA GLN A 174 2.46 14.55 5.66
C GLN A 174 2.76 13.21 6.33
N TYR A 175 2.83 12.14 5.54
CA TYR A 175 3.17 10.81 6.04
C TYR A 175 4.62 10.71 6.53
N ARG A 176 5.60 11.32 5.84
CA ARG A 176 6.97 11.43 6.38
C ARG A 176 6.99 12.14 7.72
N ALA A 177 6.32 13.29 7.83
CA ALA A 177 6.23 14.04 9.08
C ALA A 177 5.56 13.23 10.21
N ALA A 178 4.58 12.38 9.88
CA ALA A 178 3.98 11.46 10.85
C ALA A 178 4.97 10.37 11.31
N ALA A 179 5.76 9.80 10.40
CA ALA A 179 6.79 8.83 10.74
C ALA A 179 7.86 9.45 11.67
N ASP A 180 8.32 10.66 11.36
CA ASP A 180 9.28 11.40 12.19
C ASP A 180 8.73 11.64 13.61
N ALA A 181 7.46 12.03 13.71
CA ALA A 181 6.78 12.22 15.00
C ALA A 181 6.67 10.90 15.79
N LEU A 182 6.33 9.79 15.13
CA LEU A 182 6.31 8.46 15.77
C LEU A 182 7.70 8.03 16.27
N ARG A 183 8.76 8.29 15.49
CA ARG A 183 10.14 8.03 15.91
C ARG A 183 10.53 8.86 17.13
N ALA A 184 10.18 10.15 17.14
CA ALA A 184 10.43 11.05 18.26
C ALA A 184 9.68 10.62 19.54
N TYR A 185 8.41 10.22 19.40
CA TYR A 185 7.63 9.61 20.47
C TYR A 185 8.32 8.34 21.01
N ASN A 186 8.69 7.41 20.13
CA ASN A 186 9.31 6.15 20.57
C ASN A 186 10.66 6.33 21.25
N ALA A 187 11.46 7.31 20.79
CA ALA A 187 12.70 7.69 21.45
C ALA A 187 12.47 8.22 22.88
N ARG A 188 11.38 8.96 23.12
CA ARG A 188 10.99 9.36 24.48
C ARG A 188 10.48 8.20 25.31
N VAL A 189 9.73 7.26 24.73
CA VAL A 189 9.30 6.04 25.42
C VAL A 189 10.53 5.28 25.91
N ALA A 190 11.51 5.06 25.03
CA ALA A 190 12.78 4.42 25.36
C ALA A 190 13.57 5.15 26.47
N ALA A 191 13.49 6.49 26.50
CA ALA A 191 14.11 7.31 27.54
C ALA A 191 13.29 7.41 28.85
N GLY A 192 12.12 6.77 28.93
CA GLY A 192 11.20 6.88 30.08
C GLY A 192 10.55 8.27 30.24
N GLN A 193 10.53 9.06 29.16
CA GLN A 193 10.02 10.44 29.12
C GLN A 193 8.61 10.56 28.54
N ALA A 194 8.11 9.51 27.89
CA ALA A 194 6.75 9.40 27.38
C ALA A 194 6.09 8.13 27.92
N ALA A 195 4.76 8.18 28.07
CA ALA A 195 3.99 7.04 28.54
C ALA A 195 3.80 6.01 27.42
N PHE A 196 3.94 4.74 27.76
CA PHE A 196 3.56 3.61 26.94
C PHE A 196 3.08 2.49 27.87
N GLU A 197 1.77 2.33 27.99
CA GLU A 197 1.15 1.43 28.95
C GLU A 197 0.91 0.04 28.36
N THR A 198 1.58 -0.96 28.92
CA THR A 198 1.42 -2.38 28.56
C THR A 198 0.41 -3.10 29.46
N ARG A 199 -0.77 -2.49 29.66
CA ARG A 199 -1.83 -3.04 30.53
C ARG A 199 -2.85 -3.88 29.75
N PRO A 200 -3.43 -4.94 30.34
CA PRO A 200 -4.41 -5.80 29.65
C PRO A 200 -5.64 -5.06 29.10
N ASP A 201 -6.13 -4.02 29.79
CA ASP A 201 -7.26 -3.21 29.35
C ASP A 201 -6.94 -2.35 28.13
N ALA A 202 -5.74 -1.75 28.08
CA ALA A 202 -5.26 -1.01 26.91
C ALA A 202 -5.18 -1.95 25.69
N LEU A 203 -4.62 -3.16 25.88
CA LEU A 203 -4.56 -4.18 24.82
C LEU A 203 -5.95 -4.54 24.29
N VAL A 204 -6.90 -4.81 25.19
CA VAL A 204 -8.30 -5.12 24.81
C VAL A 204 -8.88 -4.03 23.92
N LEU A 205 -8.76 -2.76 24.31
CA LEU A 205 -9.36 -1.64 23.56
C LEU A 205 -8.72 -1.48 22.18
N THR A 206 -7.39 -1.62 22.10
CA THR A 206 -6.67 -1.59 20.82
C THR A 206 -7.10 -2.73 19.90
N LEU A 207 -7.21 -3.97 20.41
CA LEU A 207 -7.64 -5.13 19.62
C LEU A 207 -9.10 -5.01 19.17
N GLU A 208 -9.99 -4.47 20.00
CA GLU A 208 -11.39 -4.23 19.63
C GLU A 208 -11.54 -3.25 18.46
N ARG A 209 -10.71 -2.21 18.40
CA ARG A 209 -10.71 -1.34 17.22
C ARG A 209 -10.22 -2.05 15.97
N MET A 210 -9.14 -2.84 16.07
CA MET A 210 -8.62 -3.62 14.94
C MET A 210 -9.65 -4.64 14.44
N LEU A 211 -10.37 -5.31 15.36
CA LEU A 211 -11.48 -6.20 15.07
C LEU A 211 -12.58 -5.50 14.26
N GLY A 212 -12.99 -4.30 14.69
CA GLY A 212 -14.00 -3.52 14.00
C GLY A 212 -13.63 -3.19 12.55
N GLU A 213 -12.36 -2.80 12.31
CA GLU A 213 -11.88 -2.50 10.96
C GLU A 213 -11.80 -3.77 10.10
N LEU A 214 -11.24 -4.88 10.60
CA LEU A 214 -11.23 -6.17 9.88
C LEU A 214 -12.64 -6.65 9.54
N GLY A 215 -13.58 -6.53 10.48
CA GLY A 215 -14.97 -6.91 10.29
C GLY A 215 -15.68 -6.07 9.22
N ALA A 216 -15.47 -4.75 9.26
CA ALA A 216 -16.01 -3.86 8.23
C ALA A 216 -15.49 -4.21 6.83
N ARG A 217 -14.20 -4.56 6.69
CA ARG A 217 -13.62 -4.97 5.40
C ARG A 217 -14.08 -6.35 4.93
N ALA A 218 -14.25 -7.30 5.85
CA ALA A 218 -14.84 -8.59 5.53
C ALA A 218 -16.30 -8.46 5.06
N ALA A 219 -17.07 -7.51 5.62
CA ALA A 219 -18.43 -7.23 5.18
C ALA A 219 -18.47 -6.63 3.76
N VAL A 220 -17.50 -5.78 3.38
CA VAL A 220 -17.37 -5.27 2.01
C VAL A 220 -17.16 -6.40 0.99
N ILE A 221 -16.31 -7.37 1.32
CA ILE A 221 -16.14 -8.58 0.48
C ILE A 221 -17.48 -9.30 0.33
N GLU A 222 -18.16 -9.59 1.44
CA GLU A 222 -19.42 -10.32 1.43
C GLU A 222 -20.49 -9.61 0.59
N GLN A 223 -20.68 -8.31 0.81
CA GLN A 223 -21.62 -7.49 0.05
C GLN A 223 -21.31 -7.49 -1.45
N HIS A 224 -20.03 -7.33 -1.83
CA HIS A 224 -19.63 -7.32 -3.23
C HIS A 224 -19.84 -8.68 -3.90
N THR A 225 -19.48 -9.77 -3.21
CA THR A 225 -19.62 -11.14 -3.75
C THR A 225 -21.07 -11.62 -3.84
N GLN A 226 -22.00 -10.97 -3.12
CA GLN A 226 -23.46 -11.22 -3.25
C GLN A 226 -24.08 -10.50 -4.45
N GLN A 227 -23.43 -9.44 -4.94
CA GLN A 227 -23.84 -8.75 -6.16
C GLN A 227 -23.31 -9.56 -7.35
N ASP A 228 -24.15 -9.78 -8.36
CA ASP A 228 -23.76 -10.49 -9.60
C ASP A 228 -22.68 -9.69 -10.31
N SER A 229 -21.44 -10.05 -10.02
CA SER A 229 -20.21 -9.41 -10.47
C SER A 229 -19.52 -10.36 -11.44
N GLY A 230 -19.00 -9.81 -12.54
CA GLY A 230 -18.30 -10.61 -13.53
C GLY A 230 -17.10 -11.35 -12.94
N LEU A 231 -16.65 -12.42 -13.61
CA LEU A 231 -15.51 -13.23 -13.18
C LEU A 231 -14.24 -12.39 -12.91
N MET A 232 -14.07 -11.30 -13.67
CA MET A 232 -13.00 -10.31 -13.52
C MET A 232 -13.64 -8.93 -13.60
N ASP A 233 -13.42 -8.11 -12.59
CA ASP A 233 -13.84 -6.72 -12.55
C ASP A 233 -12.87 -5.88 -11.71
N GLY A 234 -12.76 -4.58 -12.04
CA GLY A 234 -11.84 -3.68 -11.35
C GLY A 234 -12.15 -3.46 -9.88
N VAL A 235 -13.44 -3.55 -9.48
CA VAL A 235 -13.84 -3.35 -8.08
C VAL A 235 -13.37 -4.53 -7.23
N SER A 236 -13.46 -5.75 -7.75
CA SER A 236 -12.89 -6.94 -7.09
C SER A 236 -11.39 -6.82 -6.89
N ASP A 237 -10.67 -6.33 -7.91
CA ASP A 237 -9.23 -6.09 -7.82
C ASP A 237 -8.91 -5.03 -6.74
N ASP A 238 -9.61 -3.90 -6.76
CA ASP A 238 -9.49 -2.83 -5.77
C ASP A 238 -9.72 -3.33 -4.33
N ILE A 239 -10.82 -4.05 -4.11
CA ILE A 239 -11.17 -4.63 -2.80
C ILE A 239 -10.06 -5.57 -2.35
N PHE A 240 -9.60 -6.46 -3.23
CA PHE A 240 -8.59 -7.45 -2.91
C PHE A 240 -7.27 -6.81 -2.48
N TYR A 241 -6.74 -5.85 -3.25
CA TYR A 241 -5.46 -5.22 -2.91
C TYR A 241 -5.56 -4.30 -1.71
N PHE A 242 -6.66 -3.57 -1.54
CA PHE A 242 -6.90 -2.80 -0.32
C PHE A 242 -6.89 -3.70 0.92
N ASN A 243 -7.65 -4.79 0.88
CA ASN A 243 -7.72 -5.73 2.00
C ASN A 243 -6.41 -6.47 2.23
N LYS A 244 -5.62 -6.71 1.17
CA LYS A 244 -4.28 -7.27 1.26
C LYS A 244 -3.35 -6.34 2.03
N GLY A 245 -3.33 -5.05 1.70
CA GLY A 245 -2.53 -4.04 2.40
C GLY A 245 -2.93 -3.88 3.85
N LEU A 246 -4.23 -3.81 4.11
CA LEU A 246 -4.78 -3.72 5.46
C LEU A 246 -4.44 -4.95 6.30
N SER A 247 -4.66 -6.16 5.77
CA SER A 247 -4.33 -7.41 6.48
C SER A 247 -2.82 -7.53 6.73
N TYR A 248 -2.00 -7.07 5.79
CA TYR A 248 -0.55 -7.07 5.91
C TYR A 248 -0.06 -6.16 7.04
N ALA A 249 -0.53 -4.91 7.07
CA ALA A 249 -0.23 -3.98 8.15
C ALA A 249 -0.72 -4.51 9.49
N THR A 250 -1.99 -4.95 9.58
CA THR A 250 -2.54 -5.51 10.82
C THR A 250 -1.75 -6.73 11.29
N TYR A 251 -1.32 -7.62 10.40
CA TYR A 251 -0.44 -8.75 10.74
C TYR A 251 0.84 -8.28 11.44
N LEU A 252 1.56 -7.34 10.83
CA LEU A 252 2.82 -6.84 11.38
C LEU A 252 2.62 -6.06 12.69
N LEU A 253 1.58 -5.24 12.76
CA LEU A 253 1.24 -4.46 13.96
C LEU A 253 0.84 -5.38 15.12
N VAL A 254 -0.01 -6.39 14.89
CA VAL A 254 -0.34 -7.40 15.91
C VAL A 254 0.92 -8.18 16.30
N ARG A 255 1.79 -8.53 15.35
CA ARG A 255 3.03 -9.27 15.68
C ARG A 255 3.92 -8.48 16.62
N GLU A 256 4.18 -7.21 16.32
CA GLU A 256 5.05 -6.37 17.15
C GLU A 256 4.36 -5.92 18.45
N LEU A 257 3.05 -5.66 18.42
CA LEU A 257 2.27 -5.42 19.63
C LEU A 257 2.34 -6.63 20.58
N GLY A 258 2.41 -7.84 20.03
CA GLY A 258 2.61 -9.05 20.82
C GLY A 258 3.94 -9.08 21.57
N ARG A 259 4.98 -8.44 21.04
CA ARG A 259 6.27 -8.29 21.73
C ARG A 259 6.17 -7.25 22.84
N ASP A 260 5.52 -6.12 22.56
CA ASP A 260 5.27 -5.07 23.56
C ASP A 260 4.43 -5.59 24.75
N PHE A 261 3.49 -6.51 24.47
CA PHE A 261 2.58 -7.11 25.44
C PHE A 261 2.92 -8.56 25.82
N ASP A 262 4.17 -9.01 25.59
CA ASP A 262 4.59 -10.40 25.81
C ASP A 262 4.22 -10.91 27.22
N ARG A 263 4.49 -10.09 28.25
CA ARG A 263 4.13 -10.40 29.64
C ARG A 263 2.63 -10.61 29.83
N VAL A 264 1.78 -9.78 29.21
CA VAL A 264 0.32 -9.92 29.33
C VAL A 264 -0.13 -11.20 28.63
N ILE A 265 0.37 -11.43 27.41
CA ILE A 265 0.06 -12.62 26.61
C ILE A 265 0.45 -13.90 27.34
N SER A 266 1.66 -13.95 27.91
CA SER A 266 2.18 -15.13 28.61
C SER A 266 1.46 -15.39 29.94
N THR A 267 1.15 -14.33 30.69
CA THR A 267 0.45 -14.45 31.98
C THR A 267 -0.97 -14.96 31.79
N MET A 268 -1.60 -14.58 30.69
CA MET A 268 -2.99 -14.93 30.36
C MET A 268 -3.11 -16.26 29.62
N GLY A 269 -2.00 -16.87 29.19
CA GLY A 269 -1.99 -18.17 28.51
C GLY A 269 -2.63 -18.14 27.11
N ILE A 270 -2.54 -17.01 26.40
CA ILE A 270 -3.19 -16.78 25.08
C ILE A 270 -2.22 -16.91 23.89
N GLU A 271 -1.01 -17.41 24.10
CA GLU A 271 0.04 -17.52 23.07
C GLU A 271 -0.42 -18.33 21.86
N ALA A 272 -1.14 -19.44 22.09
CA ALA A 272 -1.59 -20.32 21.02
C ALA A 272 -2.62 -19.62 20.10
N VAL A 273 -3.63 -18.97 20.66
CA VAL A 273 -4.66 -18.26 19.89
C VAL A 273 -4.08 -16.99 19.24
N TRP A 274 -3.10 -16.34 19.87
CA TRP A 274 -2.35 -15.23 19.29
C TRP A 274 -1.57 -15.67 18.04
N ALA A 275 -0.84 -16.78 18.12
CA ALA A 275 -0.09 -17.33 16.99
C ALA A 275 -1.02 -17.74 15.83
N GLN A 276 -2.17 -18.34 16.13
CA GLN A 276 -3.17 -18.69 15.12
C GLN A 276 -3.77 -17.47 14.44
N THR A 277 -4.02 -16.39 15.20
CA THR A 277 -4.44 -15.09 14.65
C THR A 277 -3.43 -14.57 13.65
N LEU A 278 -2.14 -14.56 14.03
CA LEU A 278 -1.05 -14.11 13.17
C LEU A 278 -0.97 -14.94 11.88
N ASP A 279 -1.13 -16.26 11.97
CA ASP A 279 -1.14 -17.13 10.79
C ASP A 279 -2.32 -16.84 9.85
N SER A 280 -3.53 -16.60 10.40
CA SER A 280 -4.69 -16.21 9.60
C SER A 280 -4.49 -14.86 8.90
N LEU A 281 -3.99 -13.84 9.61
CA LEU A 281 -3.69 -12.54 9.01
C LEU A 281 -2.60 -12.65 7.94
N ARG A 282 -1.56 -13.46 8.18
CA ARG A 282 -0.51 -13.75 7.19
C ARG A 282 -1.12 -14.37 5.93
N GLN A 283 -1.99 -15.37 6.06
CA GLN A 283 -2.65 -16.01 4.92
C GLN A 283 -3.55 -15.05 4.13
N ALA A 284 -4.22 -14.10 4.77
CA ALA A 284 -4.96 -13.04 4.08
C ALA A 284 -4.02 -12.04 3.36
N ALA A 285 -2.88 -11.72 3.98
CA ALA A 285 -1.92 -10.73 3.51
C ALA A 285 -1.01 -11.24 2.38
N THR A 286 -0.70 -12.54 2.29
CA THR A 286 0.35 -13.05 1.39
C THR A 286 -0.18 -13.68 0.10
N GLN A 287 -1.48 -13.61 -0.19
CA GLN A 287 -2.05 -14.13 -1.44
C GLN A 287 -1.50 -13.37 -2.66
N ARG A 288 -1.13 -14.08 -3.73
CA ARG A 288 -0.51 -13.50 -4.94
C ARG A 288 -1.14 -14.09 -6.21
N PRO A 289 -2.40 -13.77 -6.50
CA PRO A 289 -3.00 -14.16 -7.76
C PRO A 289 -2.32 -13.44 -8.93
N LEU A 290 -2.23 -14.08 -10.09
CA LEU A 290 -1.83 -13.40 -11.33
C LEU A 290 -2.91 -12.43 -11.80
N VAL A 291 -4.18 -12.82 -11.60
CA VAL A 291 -5.38 -12.03 -11.88
C VAL A 291 -6.37 -12.27 -10.76
N VAL A 292 -6.95 -11.22 -10.21
CA VAL A 292 -8.01 -11.35 -9.20
C VAL A 292 -9.28 -11.85 -9.87
N LEU A 293 -9.70 -13.05 -9.48
CA LEU A 293 -10.95 -13.68 -9.92
C LEU A 293 -11.99 -13.61 -8.81
N ASN A 294 -13.23 -13.28 -9.18
CA ASN A 294 -14.41 -13.25 -8.32
C ASN A 294 -15.51 -14.11 -8.96
N SER A 295 -15.34 -15.43 -8.93
CA SER A 295 -16.35 -16.35 -9.47
C SER A 295 -17.57 -16.47 -8.55
N SER A 296 -18.70 -16.94 -9.06
CA SER A 296 -19.92 -17.22 -8.26
C SER A 296 -19.74 -18.32 -7.19
N GLY A 297 -18.53 -18.89 -7.05
CA GLY A 297 -18.17 -19.85 -6.02
C GLY A 297 -18.75 -21.24 -6.28
N GLU A 298 -19.98 -21.49 -5.79
CA GLU A 298 -20.51 -22.83 -5.50
C GLU A 298 -20.55 -23.81 -6.68
N SER A 299 -20.71 -23.31 -7.90
CA SER A 299 -20.78 -24.11 -9.14
C SER A 299 -19.72 -23.73 -10.16
N SER A 300 -18.79 -22.83 -9.79
CA SER A 300 -17.77 -22.34 -10.71
C SER A 300 -16.53 -23.23 -10.71
N ILE A 301 -15.94 -23.41 -11.90
CA ILE A 301 -14.61 -24.02 -12.05
C ILE A 301 -13.47 -23.02 -11.80
N PHE A 302 -13.79 -21.75 -11.60
CA PHE A 302 -12.83 -20.67 -11.36
C PHE A 302 -12.74 -20.32 -9.88
N ALA A 303 -11.58 -19.83 -9.45
CA ALA A 303 -11.36 -19.36 -8.08
C ALA A 303 -12.19 -18.10 -7.75
N ASN A 304 -12.55 -17.97 -6.47
CA ASN A 304 -12.98 -16.71 -5.88
C ASN A 304 -11.94 -16.28 -4.83
N HIS A 305 -11.08 -15.33 -5.20
CA HIS A 305 -10.00 -14.84 -4.33
C HIS A 305 -10.53 -13.96 -3.19
N LEU A 306 -11.65 -13.27 -3.42
CA LEU A 306 -12.32 -12.45 -2.42
C LEU A 306 -12.89 -13.33 -1.29
N HIS A 307 -13.55 -14.43 -1.62
CA HIS A 307 -14.01 -15.41 -0.61
C HIS A 307 -12.85 -16.03 0.16
N LEU A 308 -11.76 -16.42 -0.52
CA LEU A 308 -10.59 -16.98 0.16
C LEU A 308 -9.94 -15.97 1.12
N GLN A 309 -9.74 -14.73 0.69
CA GLN A 309 -9.21 -13.66 1.54
C GLN A 309 -10.18 -13.35 2.70
N GLY A 310 -11.47 -13.23 2.42
CA GLY A 310 -12.51 -12.99 3.41
C GLY A 310 -12.60 -14.09 4.45
N PHE A 311 -12.42 -15.35 4.07
CA PHE A 311 -12.34 -16.48 5.00
C PHE A 311 -11.22 -16.29 6.03
N PHE A 312 -10.00 -15.99 5.58
CA PHE A 312 -8.87 -15.79 6.49
C PHE A 312 -9.03 -14.54 7.38
N MET A 313 -9.59 -13.46 6.84
CA MET A 313 -9.92 -12.26 7.62
C MET A 313 -10.96 -12.56 8.71
N LYS A 314 -12.04 -13.28 8.37
CA LYS A 314 -13.08 -13.70 9.33
C LYS A 314 -12.51 -14.66 10.38
N ARG A 315 -11.62 -15.58 9.99
CA ARG A 315 -10.95 -16.49 10.94
C ARG A 315 -10.06 -15.73 11.92
N ALA A 316 -9.25 -14.79 11.44
CA ALA A 316 -8.46 -13.90 12.30
C ALA A 316 -9.34 -13.08 13.25
N LEU A 317 -10.48 -12.59 12.78
CA LEU A 317 -11.44 -11.84 13.58
C LEU A 317 -11.98 -12.69 14.73
N LEU A 318 -12.39 -13.93 14.47
CA LEU A 318 -12.89 -14.83 15.52
C LEU A 318 -11.81 -15.15 16.58
N GLN A 319 -10.56 -15.33 16.14
CA GLN A 319 -9.42 -15.62 17.01
C GLN A 319 -9.02 -14.40 17.87
N LEU A 320 -9.02 -13.19 17.30
CA LEU A 320 -8.82 -11.95 18.04
C LEU A 320 -9.94 -11.67 19.05
N ASP A 321 -11.20 -11.97 18.69
CA ASP A 321 -12.34 -11.83 19.60
C ASP A 321 -12.23 -12.83 20.78
N GLU A 322 -11.72 -14.04 20.53
CA GLU A 322 -11.36 -14.97 21.60
C GLU A 322 -10.28 -14.42 22.52
N VAL A 323 -9.20 -13.85 21.98
CA VAL A 323 -8.16 -13.15 22.77
C VAL A 323 -8.78 -12.07 23.66
N VAL A 324 -9.60 -11.19 23.08
CA VAL A 324 -10.27 -10.10 23.81
C VAL A 324 -11.17 -10.65 24.94
N ARG A 325 -11.95 -11.70 24.67
CA ARG A 325 -12.81 -12.32 25.68
C ARG A 325 -12.02 -12.93 26.83
N VAL A 326 -10.91 -13.62 26.55
CA VAL A 326 -10.03 -14.16 27.61
C VAL A 326 -9.46 -13.03 28.45
N LEU A 327 -8.93 -11.97 27.83
CA LEU A 327 -8.37 -10.80 28.53
C LEU A 327 -9.40 -10.09 29.43
N ARG A 328 -10.69 -10.07 29.05
CA ARG A 328 -11.76 -9.45 29.84
C ARG A 328 -12.22 -10.30 31.03
N ASN A 329 -12.26 -11.62 30.86
CA ASN A 329 -12.86 -12.54 31.83
C ASN A 329 -11.96 -12.88 33.03
N THR A 330 -10.71 -12.42 33.04
CA THR A 330 -9.76 -12.66 34.15
C THR A 330 -9.68 -11.47 35.12
N ARG A 331 -10.70 -10.59 35.09
CA ARG A 331 -10.92 -9.54 36.11
C ARG A 331 -11.68 -10.08 37.31
#